data_AF-A0A6A7BYI0-F1
#
_entry.id   AF-A0A6A7BYI0-F1
#
_cell.length_a   1.000
_cell.length_b   1.000
_cell.length_c   1.000
_cell.angle_alpha   90.00
_cell.angle_beta   90.00
_cell.angle_gamma   90.00
#
_symmetry.space_group_name_H-M   'P 1'
#
loop_
_entity.id
_entity.type
_entity.pdbx_description
1 polymer ?
#
loop_
_entity_poly.entity_id
_entity_poly.type
_entity_poly.pdbx_seq_one_letter_code
_entity_poly.pdbx_strand_id
1 'polypeptide(L)'
;MQFNTFTLLILTALSAAAPVKQCEKYSYNPDNYRCYPGSKPVLCPVIAGVATKPCGSACYSPEQYSCSNNQLVQLPPLNDAFTLVAHHPINSPSNLDGKTIEASGQHFYINRPAGVYCPSVAGGICAASSNRTILFPGALDVVVPGGQEIYVQKNGALAFTQAHSASTTDLAVLGLGGPVYKGGAALGPNGVAWKACPVDGGAWQVFVPLPGVSFSAGCVDFYAHAATADGLGVAWQYD
;
A
#
# COMPACT_ATOMS: atom_id res chain seq x y z
N MET A 1 24.55 -56.65 19.45
CA MET A 1 23.61 -55.59 19.83
C MET A 1 24.42 -54.29 19.94
N GLN A 2 24.34 -53.42 18.94
CA GLN A 2 25.13 -52.20 18.85
C GLN A 2 24.18 -51.03 19.08
N PHE A 3 24.38 -50.30 20.19
CA PHE A 3 23.58 -49.13 20.54
C PHE A 3 24.19 -47.90 19.89
N ASN A 4 23.51 -47.33 18.89
CA ASN A 4 23.85 -46.03 18.31
C ASN A 4 23.29 -44.91 19.20
N THR A 5 24.16 -44.21 19.90
CA THR A 5 23.85 -42.95 20.58
C THR A 5 23.62 -41.84 19.56
N PHE A 6 22.37 -41.38 19.44
CA PHE A 6 22.01 -40.15 18.75
C PHE A 6 22.26 -38.95 19.67
N THR A 7 23.27 -38.13 19.34
CA THR A 7 23.51 -36.86 20.02
C THR A 7 22.54 -35.80 19.49
N LEU A 8 21.60 -35.37 20.33
CA LEU A 8 20.65 -34.30 20.02
C LEU A 8 21.36 -32.93 20.13
N LEU A 9 21.62 -32.28 19.00
CA LEU A 9 22.09 -30.89 18.95
C LEU A 9 20.90 -29.95 19.22
N ILE A 10 20.88 -29.36 20.41
CA ILE A 10 19.93 -28.30 20.76
C ILE A 10 20.48 -27.00 20.17
N LEU A 11 19.90 -26.53 19.06
CA LEU A 11 20.13 -25.18 18.54
C LEU A 11 19.42 -24.18 19.45
N THR A 12 20.16 -23.49 20.30
CA THR A 12 19.65 -22.31 21.01
C THR A 12 19.53 -21.15 20.04
N ALA A 13 18.30 -20.78 19.67
CA ALA A 13 18.04 -19.55 18.93
C ALA A 13 18.36 -18.33 19.81
N LEU A 14 19.45 -17.62 19.51
CA LEU A 14 19.70 -16.31 20.10
C LEU A 14 18.68 -15.32 19.50
N SER A 15 17.68 -14.93 20.29
CA SER A 15 16.85 -13.77 19.97
C SER A 15 17.73 -12.52 20.06
N ALA A 16 18.04 -11.89 18.94
CA ALA A 16 18.65 -10.56 18.95
C ALA A 16 17.71 -9.60 19.70
N ALA A 17 18.22 -8.90 20.70
CA ALA A 17 17.46 -7.85 21.37
C ALA A 17 17.14 -6.75 20.34
N ALA A 18 15.89 -6.29 20.31
CA ALA A 18 15.49 -5.21 19.43
C ALA A 18 16.39 -3.98 19.65
N PRO A 19 16.79 -3.25 18.59
CA PRO A 19 17.70 -2.13 18.74
C PRO A 19 17.07 -1.06 19.65
N VAL A 20 17.73 -0.71 20.75
CA VAL A 20 17.26 0.37 21.63
C VAL A 20 18.05 1.64 21.31
N LYS A 21 17.35 2.74 21.04
CA LYS A 21 17.93 4.08 20.85
C LYS A 21 17.51 5.01 21.98
N GLN A 22 18.29 6.08 22.19
CA GLN A 22 17.96 7.15 23.13
C GLN A 22 17.32 8.34 22.41
N CYS A 23 16.31 8.93 23.05
CA CYS A 23 15.64 10.16 22.69
C CYS A 23 15.69 11.06 23.91
N GLU A 24 16.78 11.82 24.05
CA GLU A 24 17.13 12.51 25.30
C GLU A 24 17.14 11.53 26.48
N LYS A 25 16.20 11.65 27.43
CA LYS A 25 16.06 10.78 28.60
C LYS A 25 15.25 9.51 28.35
N TYR A 26 14.67 9.32 27.16
CA TYR A 26 13.79 8.19 26.87
C TYR A 26 14.50 7.15 26.01
N SER A 27 14.45 5.89 26.42
CA SER A 27 14.86 4.75 25.58
C SER A 27 13.67 4.29 24.73
N TYR A 28 13.89 3.99 23.45
CA TYR A 28 12.83 3.55 22.53
C TYR A 28 13.34 2.56 21.48
N ASN A 29 12.42 1.76 20.93
CA ASN A 29 12.67 0.91 19.77
C ASN A 29 12.38 1.73 18.49
N PRO A 30 13.35 1.94 17.58
CA PRO A 30 13.18 2.70 16.35
C PRO A 30 12.23 2.04 15.34
N ASP A 31 11.92 0.76 15.52
CA ASP A 31 10.94 0.03 14.71
C ASP A 31 9.50 0.44 15.07
N ASN A 32 9.29 0.86 16.32
CA ASN A 32 7.98 1.20 16.85
C ASN A 32 7.77 2.71 17.04
N TYR A 33 8.84 3.48 17.17
CA TYR A 33 8.77 4.91 17.45
C TYR A 33 9.84 5.71 16.70
N ARG A 34 9.51 6.95 16.40
CA ARG A 34 10.44 7.98 15.94
C ARG A 34 10.61 9.05 17.03
N CYS A 35 11.86 9.38 17.31
CA CYS A 35 12.21 10.49 18.20
C CYS A 35 12.18 11.84 17.46
N TYR A 36 11.52 12.82 18.07
CA TYR A 36 11.56 14.23 17.73
C TYR A 36 12.21 14.98 18.90
N PRO A 37 13.52 15.29 18.81
CA PRO A 37 14.25 15.92 19.91
C PRO A 37 13.86 17.40 20.09
N GLY A 38 14.15 17.96 21.26
CA GLY A 38 13.83 19.34 21.62
C GLY A 38 13.72 19.53 23.13
N SER A 39 13.34 20.73 23.58
CA SER A 39 13.15 21.02 25.01
C SER A 39 12.05 20.18 25.68
N LYS A 40 11.10 19.67 24.88
CA LYS A 40 10.10 18.66 25.25
C LYS A 40 10.11 17.56 24.18
N PRO A 41 10.98 16.55 24.30
CA PRO A 41 11.12 15.53 23.26
C PRO A 41 9.85 14.69 23.18
N VAL A 42 9.45 14.34 21.95
CA VAL A 42 8.24 13.56 21.65
C VAL A 42 8.64 12.27 20.93
N LEU A 43 8.10 11.15 21.39
CA LEU A 43 8.16 9.87 20.69
C LEU A 43 6.84 9.65 19.97
N CYS A 44 6.89 9.63 18.65
CA CYS A 44 5.71 9.37 17.83
C CYS A 44 5.75 7.94 17.27
N PRO A 45 4.63 7.19 17.29
CA PRO A 45 4.61 5.81 16.84
C PRO A 45 4.88 5.70 15.33
N VAL A 46 5.48 4.57 14.94
CA VAL A 46 5.55 4.10 13.56
C VAL A 46 4.31 3.25 13.30
N ILE A 47 3.52 3.63 12.29
CA ILE A 47 2.28 2.94 11.91
C ILE A 47 2.44 2.54 10.45
N ALA A 48 2.23 1.26 10.13
CA ALA A 48 2.37 0.73 8.77
C ALA A 48 3.70 1.12 8.08
N GLY A 49 4.81 1.07 8.84
CA GLY A 49 6.14 1.42 8.34
C GLY A 49 6.43 2.93 8.22
N VAL A 50 5.47 3.80 8.54
CA VAL A 50 5.62 5.27 8.47
C VAL A 50 5.60 5.88 9.86
N ALA A 51 6.61 6.69 10.18
CA ALA A 51 6.63 7.46 11.42
C ALA A 51 5.57 8.56 11.40
N THR A 52 4.70 8.56 12.41
CA THR A 52 3.81 9.71 12.65
C THR A 52 4.62 10.93 13.09
N LYS A 53 4.11 12.13 12.80
CA LYS A 53 4.76 13.41 13.09
C LYS A 53 4.08 14.13 14.26
N PRO A 54 4.79 14.92 15.08
CA PRO A 54 4.17 15.69 16.15
C PRO A 54 3.39 16.90 15.61
N CYS A 55 2.25 17.21 16.23
CA CYS A 55 1.49 18.45 16.08
C CYS A 55 0.89 18.84 17.43
N GLY A 56 1.39 19.93 18.02
CA GLY A 56 1.06 20.27 19.41
C GLY A 56 1.45 19.14 20.37
N SER A 57 0.48 18.56 21.06
CA SER A 57 0.67 17.45 22.01
C SER A 57 0.37 16.06 21.43
N ALA A 58 0.00 15.95 20.15
CA ALA A 58 -0.40 14.70 19.51
C ALA A 58 0.57 14.31 18.38
N CYS A 59 0.55 13.04 18.01
CA CYS A 59 1.21 12.55 16.79
C CYS A 59 0.15 12.26 15.72
N TYR A 60 0.45 12.58 14.46
CA TYR A 60 -0.47 12.38 13.33
C TYR A 60 0.20 11.65 12.18
N SER A 61 -0.61 10.96 11.37
CA SER A 61 -0.13 10.34 10.13
C SER A 61 0.03 11.40 9.04
N PRO A 62 1.24 11.61 8.48
CA PRO A 62 1.45 12.55 7.39
C PRO A 62 0.72 12.12 6.10
N GLU A 63 0.22 10.88 6.05
CA GLU A 63 -0.53 10.35 4.91
C GLU A 63 -1.99 10.81 4.87
N GLN A 64 -2.48 11.45 5.94
CA GLN A 64 -3.89 11.85 6.07
C GLN A 64 -4.04 13.29 6.56
N TYR A 65 -3.05 13.79 7.31
CA TYR A 65 -3.10 15.11 7.93
C TYR A 65 -1.81 15.88 7.68
N SER A 66 -1.92 17.19 7.82
CA SER A 66 -0.83 18.15 7.99
C SER A 66 -1.00 18.85 9.34
N CYS A 67 0.02 19.60 9.77
CA CYS A 67 -0.04 20.40 11.00
C CYS A 67 0.12 21.88 10.68
N SER A 68 -0.85 22.69 11.10
CA SER A 68 -0.79 24.15 10.98
C SER A 68 -1.18 24.78 12.30
N ASN A 69 -0.36 25.69 12.83
CA ASN A 69 -0.60 26.34 14.13
C ASN A 69 -0.92 25.37 15.28
N ASN A 70 -0.21 24.25 15.37
CA ASN A 70 -0.45 23.15 16.33
C ASN A 70 -1.84 22.49 16.23
N GLN A 71 -2.55 22.67 15.12
CA GLN A 71 -3.81 22.00 14.82
C GLN A 71 -3.64 21.04 13.64
N LEU A 72 -4.30 19.89 13.75
CA LEU A 72 -4.36 18.92 12.66
C LEU A 72 -5.30 19.43 11.58
N VAL A 73 -4.81 19.41 10.35
CA VAL A 73 -5.57 19.78 9.15
C VAL A 73 -5.57 18.58 8.22
N GLN A 74 -6.75 18.03 7.93
CA GLN A 74 -6.87 16.90 7.01
C GLN A 74 -6.39 17.31 5.62
N LEU A 75 -5.67 16.42 4.95
CA LEU A 75 -5.26 16.63 3.57
C LEU A 75 -6.51 16.74 2.68
N PRO A 76 -6.46 17.54 1.60
CA PRO A 76 -7.57 17.64 0.68
C PRO A 76 -7.75 16.31 -0.08
N PRO A 77 -8.99 15.95 -0.45
CA PRO A 77 -9.24 14.78 -1.28
C PRO A 77 -8.59 14.95 -2.67
N LEU A 78 -8.10 13.85 -3.23
CA LEU A 78 -7.60 13.78 -4.60
C LEU A 78 -8.69 13.25 -5.52
N ASN A 79 -9.17 14.13 -6.42
CA ASN A 79 -10.23 13.79 -7.38
C ASN A 79 -9.74 13.69 -8.84
N ASP A 80 -8.50 14.12 -9.10
CA ASP A 80 -7.86 14.02 -10.41
C ASP A 80 -7.25 12.63 -10.61
N ALA A 81 -6.72 12.37 -11.81
CA ALA A 81 -5.98 11.14 -12.07
C ALA A 81 -4.68 11.06 -11.24
N PHE A 82 -4.35 9.85 -10.80
CA PHE A 82 -3.20 9.58 -9.96
C PHE A 82 -2.56 8.22 -10.24
N THR A 83 -1.36 8.06 -9.69
CA THR A 83 -0.67 6.77 -9.57
C THR A 83 -0.46 6.47 -8.10
N LEU A 84 -0.28 5.19 -7.77
CA LEU A 84 -0.04 4.74 -6.41
C LEU A 84 1.38 4.17 -6.26
N VAL A 85 2.01 4.49 -5.14
CA VAL A 85 3.32 3.99 -4.75
C VAL A 85 3.23 3.44 -3.33
N ALA A 86 3.82 2.28 -3.09
CA ALA A 86 3.88 1.73 -1.74
C ALA A 86 4.86 2.53 -0.87
N HIS A 87 4.38 2.98 0.29
CA HIS A 87 5.16 3.72 1.27
C HIS A 87 5.24 2.98 2.61
N HIS A 88 6.45 2.53 2.94
CA HIS A 88 6.83 1.81 4.15
C HIS A 88 8.33 2.02 4.43
N PRO A 89 8.81 3.23 4.74
CA PRO A 89 10.25 3.52 4.77
C PRO A 89 11.01 2.91 5.96
N ILE A 90 10.32 2.42 7.00
CA ILE A 90 10.94 1.87 8.22
C ILE A 90 10.76 0.36 8.23
N ASN A 91 11.87 -0.38 8.22
CA ASN A 91 11.92 -1.85 8.19
C ASN A 91 11.18 -2.48 7.00
N SER A 92 11.17 -1.78 5.86
CA SER A 92 10.59 -2.28 4.63
C SER A 92 11.23 -3.59 4.19
N PRO A 93 10.43 -4.57 3.71
CA PRO A 93 10.91 -5.54 2.75
C PRO A 93 11.54 -4.82 1.54
N SER A 94 12.65 -5.33 1.02
CA SER A 94 13.48 -4.64 0.00
C SER A 94 12.75 -4.28 -1.32
N ASN A 95 11.61 -4.93 -1.58
CA ASN A 95 10.85 -4.79 -2.82
C ASN A 95 9.47 -4.14 -2.60
N LEU A 96 9.30 -3.37 -1.52
CA LEU A 96 8.02 -2.74 -1.19
C LEU A 96 8.09 -1.21 -1.21
N ASP A 97 8.86 -0.57 -0.33
CA ASP A 97 8.92 0.89 -0.25
C ASP A 97 9.40 1.53 -1.57
N GLY A 98 8.69 2.58 -2.00
CA GLY A 98 8.97 3.32 -3.22
C GLY A 98 8.62 2.59 -4.53
N LYS A 99 8.04 1.39 -4.47
CA LYS A 99 7.62 0.65 -5.66
C LYS A 99 6.21 1.04 -6.10
N THR A 100 5.98 1.08 -7.41
CA THR A 100 4.66 1.39 -7.96
C THR A 100 3.67 0.25 -7.71
N ILE A 101 2.39 0.61 -7.63
CA ILE A 101 1.28 -0.32 -7.53
C ILE A 101 0.61 -0.39 -8.90
N GLU A 102 0.57 -1.58 -9.48
CA GLU A 102 0.15 -1.79 -10.86
C GLU A 102 -1.00 -2.79 -10.97
N ALA A 103 -1.94 -2.51 -11.88
CA ALA A 103 -3.04 -3.37 -12.25
C ALA A 103 -2.54 -4.52 -13.15
N SER A 104 -2.75 -5.76 -12.72
CA SER A 104 -2.48 -6.97 -13.51
C SER A 104 -3.35 -8.13 -13.05
N GLY A 105 -3.78 -9.03 -13.94
CA GLY A 105 -4.62 -10.19 -13.63
C GLY A 105 -5.89 -9.84 -12.85
N GLN A 106 -6.58 -8.74 -13.19
CA GLN A 106 -7.75 -8.20 -12.46
C GLN A 106 -7.51 -7.82 -10.99
N HIS A 107 -6.24 -7.69 -10.56
CA HIS A 107 -5.85 -7.29 -9.20
C HIS A 107 -4.72 -6.25 -9.23
N PHE A 108 -4.33 -5.76 -8.06
CA PHE A 108 -3.23 -4.80 -7.93
C PHE A 108 -2.01 -5.43 -7.27
N TYR A 109 -0.84 -5.09 -7.78
CA TYR A 109 0.43 -5.67 -7.35
C TYR A 109 1.53 -4.62 -7.17
N ILE A 110 2.41 -4.84 -6.21
CA ILE A 110 3.66 -4.11 -6.04
C ILE A 110 4.78 -4.95 -6.64
N ASN A 111 5.73 -4.29 -7.32
CA ASN A 111 6.88 -4.94 -7.96
C ASN A 111 6.47 -5.96 -9.06
N ARG A 112 5.37 -5.66 -9.76
CA ARG A 112 4.92 -6.35 -10.98
C ARG A 112 4.49 -5.28 -11.99
N PRO A 113 4.86 -5.39 -13.27
CA PRO A 113 4.41 -4.43 -14.30
C PRO A 113 2.88 -4.47 -14.48
N ALA A 114 2.31 -3.37 -14.96
CA ALA A 114 0.91 -3.36 -15.38
C ALA A 114 0.68 -4.37 -16.52
N GLY A 115 -0.37 -5.18 -16.41
CA GLY A 115 -0.88 -6.00 -17.51
C GLY A 115 -1.71 -5.11 -18.40
N VAL A 116 -1.30 -4.94 -19.66
CA VAL A 116 -2.00 -4.08 -20.63
C VAL A 116 -2.30 -4.86 -21.89
N TYR A 117 -3.51 -4.68 -22.42
CA TYR A 117 -3.91 -5.25 -23.71
C TYR A 117 -4.38 -4.17 -24.66
N CYS A 118 -3.86 -4.21 -25.88
CA CYS A 118 -4.16 -3.30 -26.97
C CYS A 118 -4.61 -4.12 -28.19
N PRO A 119 -5.93 -4.20 -28.48
CA PRO A 119 -6.42 -4.96 -29.62
C PRO A 119 -6.11 -4.25 -30.94
N SER A 120 -5.93 -5.01 -32.01
CA SER A 120 -5.63 -4.46 -33.35
C SER A 120 -6.69 -3.46 -33.85
N VAL A 121 -7.96 -3.65 -33.45
CA VAL A 121 -9.08 -2.77 -33.80
C VAL A 121 -9.01 -1.40 -33.13
N ALA A 122 -8.25 -1.24 -32.05
CA ALA A 122 -8.06 0.05 -31.39
C ALA A 122 -7.19 1.00 -32.24
N GLY A 123 -6.54 0.52 -33.29
CA GLY A 123 -5.49 1.29 -33.97
C GLY A 123 -4.39 1.69 -32.98
N GLY A 124 -3.42 2.50 -33.38
CA GLY A 124 -2.31 2.91 -32.51
C GLY A 124 -2.70 3.72 -31.25
N ILE A 125 -3.99 3.84 -30.89
CA ILE A 125 -4.49 4.59 -29.73
C ILE A 125 -3.80 4.17 -28.43
N CYS A 126 -3.55 2.86 -28.28
CA CYS A 126 -2.85 2.28 -27.12
C CYS A 126 -1.40 1.87 -27.42
N ALA A 127 -0.81 2.34 -28.52
CA ALA A 127 0.57 1.99 -28.89
C ALA A 127 1.63 2.56 -27.92
N ALA A 128 1.25 3.56 -27.13
CA ALA A 128 2.08 4.14 -26.08
C ALA A 128 1.78 3.55 -24.68
N SER A 129 1.04 2.43 -24.59
CA SER A 129 0.63 1.81 -23.32
C SER A 129 1.83 1.65 -22.39
N SER A 130 1.82 2.40 -21.29
CA SER A 130 2.86 2.33 -20.29
C SER A 130 2.70 1.06 -19.45
N ASN A 131 3.80 0.60 -18.85
CA ASN A 131 3.77 -0.43 -17.81
C ASN A 131 3.30 0.13 -16.44
N ARG A 132 2.59 1.26 -16.44
CA ARG A 132 2.09 1.98 -15.29
C ARG A 132 0.57 2.05 -15.31
N THR A 133 -0.01 2.12 -14.12
CA THR A 133 -1.43 2.18 -13.86
C THR A 133 -1.79 3.58 -13.44
N ILE A 134 -2.68 4.19 -14.21
CA ILE A 134 -3.30 5.46 -13.89
C ILE A 134 -4.72 5.18 -13.42
N LEU A 135 -5.11 5.83 -12.33
CA LEU A 135 -6.38 5.63 -11.65
C LEU A 135 -7.12 6.95 -11.51
N PHE A 136 -8.44 6.86 -11.48
CA PHE A 136 -9.33 7.85 -10.89
C PHE A 136 -9.91 7.27 -9.59
N PRO A 137 -10.54 8.09 -8.73
CA PRO A 137 -11.26 7.56 -7.57
C PRO A 137 -12.36 6.57 -8.00
N GLY A 138 -12.05 5.27 -7.93
CA GLY A 138 -12.97 4.18 -8.23
C GLY A 138 -12.88 3.57 -9.63
N ALA A 139 -12.02 4.06 -10.53
CA ALA A 139 -11.89 3.49 -11.88
C ALA A 139 -10.44 3.52 -12.39
N LEU A 140 -10.13 2.65 -13.34
CA LEU A 140 -8.88 2.70 -14.08
C LEU A 140 -9.00 3.69 -15.26
N ASP A 141 -7.91 4.38 -15.55
CA ASP A 141 -7.79 5.24 -16.73
C ASP A 141 -7.55 4.38 -17.97
N VAL A 142 -8.63 4.11 -18.70
CA VAL A 142 -8.67 3.24 -19.87
C VAL A 142 -9.54 3.83 -20.96
N VAL A 143 -9.26 3.48 -22.22
CA VAL A 143 -10.08 3.91 -23.36
C VAL A 143 -11.15 2.90 -23.78
N VAL A 144 -11.12 1.67 -23.23
CA VAL A 144 -12.10 0.64 -23.58
C VAL A 144 -13.54 1.06 -23.21
N PRO A 145 -14.52 0.92 -24.13
CA PRO A 145 -15.91 1.22 -23.83
C PRO A 145 -16.45 0.43 -22.63
N GLY A 146 -17.07 1.16 -21.69
CA GLY A 146 -17.54 0.62 -20.41
C GLY A 146 -16.55 0.78 -19.27
N GLY A 147 -15.29 1.12 -19.56
CA GLY A 147 -14.26 1.33 -18.56
C GLY A 147 -13.88 0.05 -17.80
N GLN A 148 -13.14 0.24 -16.71
CA GLN A 148 -12.84 -0.80 -15.72
C GLN A 148 -12.97 -0.19 -14.33
N GLU A 149 -13.91 -0.71 -13.54
CA GLU A 149 -14.24 -0.21 -12.21
C GLU A 149 -13.41 -0.92 -11.15
N ILE A 150 -12.93 -0.18 -10.16
CA ILE A 150 -12.14 -0.71 -9.05
C ILE A 150 -13.10 -1.13 -7.93
N TYR A 151 -12.80 -2.24 -7.26
CA TYR A 151 -13.55 -2.71 -6.11
C TYR A 151 -12.67 -3.53 -5.16
N VAL A 152 -13.17 -3.76 -3.95
CA VAL A 152 -12.56 -4.61 -2.93
C VAL A 152 -13.38 -5.89 -2.80
N GLN A 153 -12.69 -7.03 -2.89
CA GLN A 153 -13.29 -8.35 -2.68
C GLN A 153 -13.53 -8.66 -1.19
N LYS A 154 -14.36 -9.66 -0.87
CA LYS A 154 -14.66 -10.12 0.51
C LYS A 154 -13.43 -10.56 1.29
N ASN A 155 -12.39 -11.04 0.62
CA ASN A 155 -11.09 -11.37 1.22
C ASN A 155 -10.16 -10.14 1.37
N GLY A 156 -10.64 -8.95 1.04
CA GLY A 156 -9.90 -7.70 1.03
C GLY A 156 -9.09 -7.43 -0.23
N ALA A 157 -9.01 -8.33 -1.22
CA ALA A 157 -8.18 -8.10 -2.40
C ALA A 157 -8.68 -6.87 -3.17
N LEU A 158 -7.77 -5.96 -3.52
CA LEU A 158 -8.09 -4.86 -4.42
C LEU A 158 -8.12 -5.42 -5.85
N ALA A 159 -9.25 -5.22 -6.52
CA ALA A 159 -9.56 -5.81 -7.81
C ALA A 159 -10.19 -4.78 -8.75
N PHE A 160 -10.30 -5.15 -10.02
CA PHE A 160 -10.99 -4.34 -11.02
C PHE A 160 -11.79 -5.20 -11.97
N THR A 161 -12.81 -4.61 -12.61
CA THR A 161 -13.68 -5.35 -13.53
C THR A 161 -12.95 -5.68 -14.83
N GLN A 162 -13.30 -6.81 -15.43
CA GLN A 162 -12.89 -7.12 -16.80
C GLN A 162 -13.42 -6.05 -17.77
N ALA A 163 -12.65 -5.75 -18.81
CA ALA A 163 -13.09 -4.92 -19.91
C ALA A 163 -14.46 -5.37 -20.46
N HIS A 164 -15.31 -4.40 -20.84
CA HIS A 164 -16.67 -4.63 -21.33
C HIS A 164 -17.61 -5.36 -20.35
N SER A 165 -17.24 -5.46 -19.07
CA SER A 165 -18.02 -6.15 -18.04
C SER A 165 -18.16 -5.29 -16.80
N ALA A 166 -19.38 -5.26 -16.26
CA ALA A 166 -19.67 -4.72 -14.93
C ALA A 166 -19.65 -5.81 -13.84
N SER A 167 -19.23 -7.05 -14.20
CA SER A 167 -19.22 -8.17 -13.26
C SER A 167 -18.15 -7.97 -12.19
N THR A 168 -18.55 -8.06 -10.94
CA THR A 168 -17.68 -7.99 -9.77
C THR A 168 -17.72 -9.32 -9.01
N THR A 169 -16.59 -10.02 -8.97
CA THR A 169 -16.49 -11.30 -8.27
C THR A 169 -16.25 -11.04 -6.79
N ASP A 170 -17.05 -11.65 -5.91
CA ASP A 170 -16.91 -11.52 -4.46
C ASP A 170 -16.83 -10.07 -3.94
N LEU A 171 -17.59 -9.16 -4.55
CA LEU A 171 -17.66 -7.77 -4.12
C LEU A 171 -17.98 -7.62 -2.63
N ALA A 172 -17.21 -6.77 -1.94
CA ALA A 172 -17.50 -6.29 -0.59
C ALA A 172 -17.67 -4.77 -0.54
N VAL A 173 -16.79 -4.02 -1.21
CA VAL A 173 -16.82 -2.55 -1.23
C VAL A 173 -16.52 -2.05 -2.64
N LEU A 174 -17.29 -1.09 -3.15
CA LEU A 174 -16.97 -0.42 -4.42
C LEU A 174 -15.84 0.60 -4.24
N GLY A 175 -15.04 0.78 -5.29
CA GLY A 175 -13.89 1.68 -5.30
C GLY A 175 -12.71 1.17 -4.47
N LEU A 176 -11.91 2.12 -3.96
CA LEU A 176 -10.66 1.85 -3.25
C LEU A 176 -10.84 1.47 -1.76
N GLY A 177 -12.09 1.40 -1.29
CA GLY A 177 -12.41 1.13 0.11
C GLY A 177 -12.38 2.34 1.05
N GLY A 178 -11.85 3.48 0.61
CA GLY A 178 -11.79 4.71 1.42
C GLY A 178 -11.31 5.93 0.63
N PRO A 179 -11.03 7.05 1.32
CA PRO A 179 -10.61 8.29 0.66
C PRO A 179 -9.19 8.18 0.09
N VAL A 180 -8.91 9.02 -0.90
CA VAL A 180 -7.57 9.27 -1.44
C VAL A 180 -7.22 10.72 -1.16
N TYR A 181 -6.06 10.95 -0.55
CA TYR A 181 -5.61 12.29 -0.18
C TYR A 181 -4.53 12.82 -1.14
N LYS A 182 -4.64 14.09 -1.53
CA LYS A 182 -3.65 14.74 -2.39
C LYS A 182 -2.34 14.92 -1.61
N GLY A 183 -1.27 14.29 -2.09
CA GLY A 183 0.02 14.26 -1.40
C GLY A 183 0.02 13.42 -0.12
N GLY A 184 -0.96 12.52 0.03
CA GLY A 184 -1.07 11.54 1.10
C GLY A 184 -1.40 10.16 0.54
N ALA A 185 -2.09 9.32 1.31
CA ALA A 185 -2.41 7.96 0.90
C ALA A 185 -3.86 7.76 0.44
N ALA A 186 -4.07 6.73 -0.39
CA ALA A 186 -5.31 6.00 -0.45
C ALA A 186 -5.45 5.11 0.79
N LEU A 187 -6.63 5.10 1.40
CA LEU A 187 -6.90 4.38 2.64
C LEU A 187 -8.03 3.37 2.48
N GLY A 188 -8.01 2.35 3.34
CA GLY A 188 -9.15 1.45 3.51
C GLY A 188 -10.27 2.07 4.37
N PRO A 189 -11.33 1.30 4.63
CA PRO A 189 -12.41 1.72 5.51
C PRO A 189 -11.88 2.15 6.88
N ASN A 190 -12.45 3.21 7.45
CA ASN A 190 -12.01 3.81 8.73
C ASN A 190 -10.56 4.35 8.74
N GLY A 191 -9.98 4.63 7.57
CA GLY A 191 -8.68 5.30 7.46
C GLY A 191 -7.48 4.38 7.73
N VAL A 192 -7.65 3.07 7.59
CA VAL A 192 -6.59 2.08 7.80
C VAL A 192 -5.65 2.02 6.60
N ALA A 193 -4.37 1.73 6.87
CA ALA A 193 -3.38 1.41 5.86
C ALA A 193 -3.77 0.12 5.10
N TRP A 194 -3.26 -0.04 3.88
CA TRP A 194 -3.46 -1.24 3.08
C TRP A 194 -2.47 -2.34 3.46
N LYS A 195 -2.68 -3.54 2.95
CA LYS A 195 -1.81 -4.70 3.14
C LYS A 195 -1.22 -5.19 1.82
N ALA A 196 0.05 -5.55 1.86
CA ALA A 196 0.76 -6.20 0.78
C ALA A 196 1.10 -7.62 1.23
N CYS A 197 0.65 -8.63 0.47
CA CYS A 197 0.96 -10.03 0.74
C CYS A 197 1.90 -10.58 -0.34
N PRO A 198 2.96 -11.31 0.04
CA PRO A 198 3.93 -11.80 -0.93
C PRO A 198 3.28 -12.83 -1.86
N VAL A 199 3.62 -12.75 -3.14
CA VAL A 199 3.28 -13.76 -4.16
C VAL A 199 4.55 -14.22 -4.87
N ASP A 200 4.44 -15.27 -5.67
CA ASP A 200 5.57 -15.79 -6.44
C ASP A 200 6.20 -14.72 -7.33
N GLY A 201 7.51 -14.87 -7.60
CA GLY A 201 8.26 -13.91 -8.42
C GLY A 201 8.68 -12.63 -7.68
N GLY A 202 8.50 -12.56 -6.35
CA GLY A 202 8.96 -11.43 -5.53
C GLY A 202 8.09 -10.17 -5.65
N ALA A 203 6.86 -10.34 -6.15
CA ALA A 203 5.83 -9.32 -6.15
C ALA A 203 4.96 -9.42 -4.89
N TRP A 204 4.09 -8.43 -4.68
CA TRP A 204 3.14 -8.43 -3.57
C TRP A 204 1.75 -8.09 -4.09
N GLN A 205 0.74 -8.91 -3.79
CA GLN A 205 -0.64 -8.56 -4.09
C GLN A 205 -1.17 -7.58 -3.04
N VAL A 206 -1.97 -6.61 -3.48
CA VAL A 206 -2.52 -5.53 -2.65
C VAL A 206 -3.91 -5.88 -2.14
N PHE A 207 -4.12 -5.61 -0.85
CA PHE A 207 -5.36 -5.84 -0.14
C PHE A 207 -5.74 -4.62 0.69
N VAL A 208 -7.03 -4.36 0.79
CA VAL A 208 -7.65 -3.41 1.71
C VAL A 208 -8.17 -4.20 2.92
N PRO A 209 -7.66 -3.93 4.14
CA PRO A 209 -8.14 -4.63 5.33
C PRO A 209 -9.63 -4.39 5.58
N LEU A 210 -10.39 -5.47 5.71
CA LEU A 210 -11.82 -5.45 6.05
C LEU A 210 -12.05 -6.11 7.41
N PRO A 211 -13.10 -5.71 8.16
CA PRO A 211 -13.47 -6.38 9.40
C PRO A 211 -13.71 -7.89 9.20
N GLY A 212 -13.07 -8.71 10.02
CA GLY A 212 -13.21 -10.17 9.97
C GLY A 212 -12.30 -10.88 8.97
N VAL A 213 -11.51 -10.16 8.17
CA VAL A 213 -10.51 -10.76 7.26
C VAL A 213 -9.17 -10.91 7.98
N SER A 214 -8.65 -12.13 8.00
CA SER A 214 -7.30 -12.45 8.50
C SER A 214 -6.30 -12.56 7.37
N PHE A 215 -5.08 -12.07 7.59
CA PHE A 215 -3.98 -12.15 6.63
C PHE A 215 -2.88 -13.07 7.16
N SER A 216 -2.12 -13.68 6.24
CA SER A 216 -0.96 -14.49 6.61
C SER A 216 0.12 -13.63 7.29
N ALA A 217 0.96 -14.25 8.11
CA ALA A 217 2.04 -13.56 8.83
C ALA A 217 3.08 -12.89 7.91
N GLY A 218 3.14 -13.27 6.63
CA GLY A 218 4.02 -12.65 5.64
C GLY A 218 3.48 -11.34 5.06
N CYS A 219 2.20 -11.01 5.29
CA CYS A 219 1.63 -9.76 4.80
C CYS A 219 2.03 -8.57 5.68
N VAL A 220 2.34 -7.44 5.05
CA VAL A 220 2.76 -6.22 5.75
C VAL A 220 1.81 -5.07 5.47
N ASP A 221 1.58 -4.22 6.48
CA ASP A 221 0.83 -2.97 6.30
C ASP A 221 1.69 -1.92 5.59
N PHE A 222 1.09 -1.14 4.71
CA PHE A 222 1.76 -0.04 4.01
C PHE A 222 0.77 1.05 3.62
N TYR A 223 1.25 2.27 3.40
CA TYR A 223 0.43 3.32 2.83
C TYR A 223 0.56 3.35 1.31
N ALA A 224 -0.57 3.32 0.59
CA ALA A 224 -0.58 3.52 -0.85
C ALA A 224 -0.56 5.02 -1.16
N HIS A 225 0.63 5.60 -1.21
CA HIS A 225 0.82 7.02 -1.43
C HIS A 225 0.38 7.42 -2.84
N ALA A 226 -0.45 8.46 -2.94
CA ALA A 226 -1.05 8.92 -4.18
C ALA A 226 -0.34 10.17 -4.71
N ALA A 227 0.17 10.06 -5.94
CA ALA A 227 0.78 11.16 -6.68
C ALA A 227 -0.05 11.47 -7.92
N THR A 228 -0.33 12.75 -8.18
CA THR A 228 -1.01 13.20 -9.41
C THR A 228 -0.28 12.64 -10.63
N ALA A 229 -1.05 12.14 -11.59
CA ALA A 229 -0.50 11.57 -12.82
C ALA A 229 -0.11 12.69 -13.80
N ASP A 230 1.08 12.56 -14.40
CA ASP A 230 1.53 13.43 -15.49
C ASP A 230 1.00 12.89 -16.83
N GLY A 231 -0.30 13.04 -17.07
CA GLY A 231 -0.99 12.60 -18.29
C GLY A 231 -2.09 11.56 -18.05
N LEU A 232 -2.84 11.27 -19.12
CA LEU A 232 -3.96 10.33 -19.17
C LEU A 232 -3.83 9.42 -20.41
N GLY A 233 -4.48 8.26 -20.37
CA GLY A 233 -4.99 7.52 -21.52
C GLY A 233 -3.95 6.84 -22.39
N VAL A 234 -3.24 5.83 -21.87
CA VAL A 234 -2.33 5.01 -22.69
C VAL A 234 -2.71 3.52 -22.79
N ALA A 235 -3.50 3.00 -21.85
CA ALA A 235 -3.97 1.61 -21.89
C ALA A 235 -5.33 1.52 -22.59
N TRP A 236 -5.48 0.59 -23.52
CA TRP A 236 -6.83 0.23 -23.99
C TRP A 236 -7.61 -0.43 -22.87
N GLN A 237 -7.04 -1.47 -22.28
CA GLN A 237 -7.50 -2.07 -21.03
C GLN A 237 -6.30 -2.55 -20.20
N TYR A 238 -6.52 -2.73 -18.91
CA TYR A 238 -5.67 -3.53 -18.05
C TYR A 238 -6.18 -4.97 -18.00
N ASP A 239 -5.24 -5.91 -17.98
CA ASP A 239 -5.47 -7.36 -17.93
C ASP A 239 -5.02 -7.92 -16.59
#